data_AF-A0A8B7E6J3-F1
#
_entry.id   AF-A0A8B7E6J3-F1
#
_cell.length_a   1.000
_cell.length_b   1.000
_cell.length_c   1.000
_cell.angle_alpha   90.00
_cell.angle_beta   90.00
_cell.angle_gamma   90.00
#
_symmetry.space_group_name_H-M   'P 1'
#
loop_
_entity.id
_entity.type
_entity.pdbx_description
1 polymer ?
#
loop_
_entity_poly.entity_id
_entity_poly.type
_entity_poly.pdbx_seq_one_letter_code
_entity_poly.pdbx_strand_id
1 'polypeptide(L)'
;MADKCQYPDISEIPKKKKKHGRKWERNRNERISSHVIGFPCHCKRYKCFEETTVEEREFLLLYFNKMQNKDHQDSFLASMIKVLSIKRRRPRRKEEKRFLRDHSFSYYIKVARGNNIVRVPVCINAILSIFGIGKSRIERIRGSLVKTGVPPLNQQGKHTNRPLAFSENIVNSIIDHIKSFKGRQSHYALHETRKLYLPEDLNLSKMYNMYKERFPQNKVCRESYRKIFAEKFNISFGYPRKDTCSTCDKLNIILENQDTA
;
A
#
# COMPACT_ATOMS: atom_id res chain seq x y z
N MET A 1 -0.80 5.66 -25.87
CA MET A 1 -0.75 5.26 -24.45
C MET A 1 -1.50 6.32 -23.65
N ALA A 2 -2.73 6.04 -23.21
CA ALA A 2 -3.48 7.01 -22.41
C ALA A 2 -2.87 7.08 -21.00
N ASP A 3 -2.35 8.25 -20.63
CA ASP A 3 -1.88 8.53 -19.27
C ASP A 3 -3.02 8.25 -18.28
N LYS A 4 -2.92 7.14 -17.55
CA LYS A 4 -3.86 6.81 -16.48
C LYS A 4 -3.66 7.80 -15.34
N CYS A 5 -4.48 8.86 -15.32
CA CYS A 5 -4.62 9.77 -14.19
C CYS A 5 -4.85 8.94 -12.92
N GLN A 6 -3.85 8.91 -12.04
CA GLN A 6 -3.99 8.32 -10.72
C GLN A 6 -4.71 9.35 -9.85
N TYR A 7 -5.92 9.02 -9.41
CA TYR A 7 -6.73 9.85 -8.52
C TYR A 7 -6.25 9.70 -7.08
N PRO A 8 -5.82 10.78 -6.41
CA PRO A 8 -5.82 10.79 -4.96
C PRO A 8 -7.22 11.09 -4.44
N ASP A 9 -7.56 10.41 -3.35
CA ASP A 9 -8.74 10.69 -2.56
C ASP A 9 -8.37 11.78 -1.55
N ILE A 10 -9.10 12.89 -1.57
CA ILE A 10 -8.90 14.01 -0.63
C ILE A 10 -9.81 13.83 0.61
N SER A 11 -10.66 12.79 0.63
CA SER A 11 -11.63 12.62 1.71
C SER A 11 -11.05 11.84 2.91
N GLU A 12 -11.13 12.46 4.09
CA GLU A 12 -10.89 11.83 5.40
C GLU A 12 -12.04 10.93 5.87
N ILE A 13 -13.01 10.60 5.02
CA ILE A 13 -14.20 9.86 5.45
C ILE A 13 -14.07 8.38 5.07
N PRO A 14 -13.68 7.48 6.00
CA PRO A 14 -13.59 6.06 5.72
C PRO A 14 -14.98 5.50 5.41
N LYS A 15 -15.14 4.97 4.20
CA LYS A 15 -16.35 4.24 3.77
C LYS A 15 -16.71 3.18 4.82
N LYS A 16 -17.93 3.24 5.37
CA LYS A 16 -18.46 2.30 6.37
C LYS A 16 -18.25 0.84 5.90
N LYS A 17 -17.65 0.01 6.77
CA LYS A 17 -17.34 -1.40 6.48
C LYS A 17 -18.64 -2.22 6.32
N LYS A 18 -18.68 -3.10 5.32
CA LYS A 18 -19.75 -4.09 5.14
C LYS A 18 -19.70 -5.13 6.29
N LYS A 19 -20.86 -5.61 6.78
CA LYS A 19 -21.00 -6.60 7.88
C LYS A 19 -20.25 -7.92 7.63
N HIS A 20 -20.14 -8.33 6.37
CA HIS A 20 -19.27 -9.42 5.96
C HIS A 20 -17.99 -8.80 5.39
N GLY A 21 -16.82 -9.20 5.91
CA GLY A 21 -15.53 -8.78 5.39
C GLY A 21 -15.44 -8.89 3.86
N ARG A 22 -14.54 -8.12 3.24
CA ARG A 22 -14.45 -8.08 1.77
C ARG A 22 -14.20 -9.50 1.23
N LYS A 23 -14.69 -9.83 0.03
CA LYS A 23 -14.49 -11.17 -0.60
C LYS A 23 -13.03 -11.65 -0.54
N TRP A 24 -12.09 -10.72 -0.72
CA TRP A 24 -10.66 -11.02 -0.64
C TRP A 24 -10.20 -11.45 0.78
N GLU A 25 -10.80 -10.93 1.85
CA GLU A 25 -10.49 -11.29 3.24
C GLU A 25 -10.98 -12.71 3.55
N ARG A 26 -12.19 -13.06 3.09
CA ARG A 26 -12.72 -14.42 3.20
C ARG A 26 -11.84 -15.44 2.46
N ASN A 27 -11.56 -15.19 1.18
CA ASN A 27 -10.69 -16.06 0.39
C ASN A 27 -9.28 -16.18 1.01
N ARG A 28 -8.78 -15.11 1.63
CA ARG A 28 -7.50 -15.14 2.34
C ARG A 28 -7.58 -16.05 3.57
N ASN A 29 -8.62 -15.93 4.38
CA ASN A 29 -8.80 -16.74 5.59
C ASN A 29 -9.01 -18.21 5.25
N GLU A 30 -9.83 -18.51 4.24
CA GLU A 30 -10.01 -19.87 3.73
C GLU A 30 -8.69 -20.50 3.32
N ARG A 31 -7.85 -19.78 2.56
CA ARG A 31 -6.51 -20.26 2.16
C ARG A 31 -5.57 -20.51 3.34
N ILE A 32 -5.74 -19.81 4.46
CA ILE A 32 -4.90 -19.98 5.66
C ILE A 32 -5.31 -21.26 6.41
N SER A 33 -6.60 -21.61 6.40
CA SER A 33 -7.14 -22.75 7.15
C SER A 33 -7.31 -24.03 6.32
N SER A 34 -7.06 -23.99 5.01
CA SER A 34 -7.34 -25.11 4.09
C SER A 34 -6.12 -25.95 3.70
N HIS A 35 -5.06 -25.99 4.52
CA HIS A 35 -3.89 -26.81 4.18
C HIS A 35 -4.19 -28.30 4.37
N VAL A 36 -3.60 -29.13 3.52
CA VAL A 36 -3.76 -30.60 3.52
C VAL A 36 -2.37 -31.24 3.47
N ILE A 37 -2.23 -32.41 4.10
CA ILE A 37 -1.00 -33.19 4.07
C ILE A 37 -0.72 -33.59 2.61
N GLY A 38 0.49 -33.30 2.14
CA GLY A 38 0.96 -33.68 0.81
C GLY A 38 1.53 -35.11 0.76
N PHE A 39 2.18 -35.43 -0.35
CA PHE A 39 2.82 -36.74 -0.54
C PHE A 39 3.95 -37.00 0.48
N PRO A 40 4.09 -38.24 0.96
CA PRO A 40 5.14 -38.58 1.92
C PRO A 40 6.53 -38.35 1.33
N CYS A 41 7.46 -37.89 2.17
CA CYS A 41 8.85 -37.72 1.75
C CYS A 41 9.64 -39.03 1.92
N HIS A 42 10.42 -39.40 0.92
CA HIS A 42 11.20 -40.64 0.87
C HIS A 42 12.66 -40.44 1.33
N CYS A 43 12.86 -39.72 2.44
CA CYS A 43 14.22 -39.39 2.89
C CYS A 43 14.88 -40.55 3.65
N LYS A 44 16.05 -41.00 3.19
CA LYS A 44 16.78 -42.12 3.82
C LYS A 44 17.37 -41.79 5.20
N ARG A 45 17.74 -40.52 5.43
CA ARG A 45 18.46 -40.10 6.65
C ARG A 45 17.58 -40.07 7.90
N TYR A 46 16.40 -39.47 7.79
CA TYR A 46 15.52 -39.22 8.92
C TYR A 46 14.22 -40.03 8.85
N LYS A 47 13.97 -40.74 7.73
CA LYS A 47 12.79 -41.59 7.53
C LYS A 47 11.50 -40.94 8.05
N CYS A 48 11.28 -39.67 7.70
CA CYS A 48 10.39 -38.81 8.47
C CYS A 48 8.95 -39.34 8.59
N PHE A 49 8.43 -39.99 7.55
CA PHE A 49 7.07 -40.55 7.54
C PHE A 49 6.97 -41.94 8.16
N GLU A 50 8.08 -42.64 8.37
CA GLU A 50 8.15 -43.87 9.16
C GLU A 50 8.17 -43.51 10.65
N GLU A 51 8.95 -42.49 11.03
CA GLU A 51 9.11 -42.10 12.44
C GLU A 51 7.98 -41.25 13.03
N THR A 52 7.09 -40.76 12.18
CA THR A 52 5.95 -39.94 12.61
C THR A 52 4.65 -40.61 12.24
N THR A 53 3.78 -40.79 13.23
CA THR A 53 2.48 -41.43 13.00
C THR A 53 1.57 -40.51 12.20
N VAL A 54 0.52 -41.08 11.62
CA VAL A 54 -0.47 -40.30 10.86
C VAL A 54 -1.19 -39.33 11.79
N GLU A 55 -1.59 -39.79 12.98
CA GLU A 55 -2.26 -38.99 14.01
C GLU A 55 -1.43 -37.78 14.46
N GLU A 56 -0.12 -37.97 14.68
CA GLU A 56 0.79 -36.89 15.06
C GLU A 56 0.84 -35.80 13.97
N ARG A 57 0.86 -36.20 12.71
CA ARG A 57 0.91 -35.29 11.56
C ARG A 57 -0.43 -34.56 11.35
N GLU A 58 -1.53 -35.27 11.49
CA GLU A 58 -2.88 -34.70 11.39
C GLU A 58 -3.15 -33.70 12.52
N PHE A 59 -2.73 -34.01 13.74
CA PHE A 59 -2.82 -33.08 14.87
C PHE A 59 -2.04 -31.79 14.62
N LEU A 60 -0.80 -31.91 14.13
CA LEU A 60 0.02 -30.75 13.77
C LEU A 60 -0.62 -29.90 12.68
N LEU A 61 -1.17 -30.53 11.64
CA LEU A 61 -1.86 -29.82 10.56
C LEU A 61 -3.14 -29.15 11.07
N LEU A 62 -3.94 -29.84 11.88
CA LEU A 62 -5.17 -29.29 12.45
C LEU A 62 -4.87 -28.07 13.31
N TYR A 63 -3.85 -28.14 14.16
CA TYR A 63 -3.38 -27.00 14.94
C TYR A 63 -2.92 -25.84 14.05
N PHE A 64 -2.18 -26.13 12.97
CA PHE A 64 -1.70 -25.14 12.01
C PHE A 64 -2.84 -24.44 11.26
N ASN A 65 -3.87 -25.19 10.85
CA ASN A 65 -5.05 -24.66 10.15
C ASN A 65 -5.97 -23.84 11.07
N LYS A 66 -5.98 -24.14 12.38
CA LYS A 66 -6.74 -23.38 13.39
C LYS A 66 -6.14 -21.98 13.67
N MET A 67 -4.91 -21.71 13.24
CA MET A 67 -4.26 -20.42 13.48
C MET A 67 -4.95 -19.29 12.71
N GLN A 68 -5.26 -18.20 13.42
CA GLN A 68 -6.05 -17.08 12.87
C GLN A 68 -5.32 -16.32 11.75
N ASN A 69 -4.01 -16.13 11.89
CA ASN A 69 -3.22 -15.29 10.98
C ASN A 69 -1.99 -16.01 10.45
N LYS A 70 -1.58 -15.61 9.24
CA LYS A 70 -0.34 -16.04 8.59
C LYS A 70 0.90 -15.81 9.46
N ASP A 71 0.93 -14.75 10.26
CA ASP A 71 2.05 -14.42 11.14
C ASP A 71 2.22 -15.46 12.27
N HIS A 72 1.11 -15.96 12.83
CA HIS A 72 1.14 -17.03 13.82
C HIS A 72 1.63 -18.34 13.19
N GLN A 73 1.15 -18.66 11.99
CA GLN A 73 1.64 -19.82 11.22
C GLN A 73 3.13 -19.73 10.92
N ASP A 74 3.61 -18.57 10.46
CA ASP A 74 5.03 -18.36 10.15
C ASP A 74 5.89 -18.44 11.41
N SER A 75 5.39 -17.96 12.54
CA SER A 75 6.05 -18.08 13.85
C SER A 75 6.11 -19.53 14.33
N PHE A 76 5.04 -20.29 14.13
CA PHE A 76 4.99 -21.71 14.45
C PHE A 76 5.99 -22.50 13.59
N LEU A 77 6.01 -22.25 12.27
CA LEU A 77 6.99 -22.84 11.36
C LEU A 77 8.42 -22.44 11.73
N ALA A 78 8.67 -21.18 12.08
CA ALA A 78 9.99 -20.73 12.53
C ALA A 78 10.45 -21.47 13.79
N SER A 79 9.54 -21.82 14.70
CA SER A 79 9.85 -22.58 15.92
C SER A 79 10.36 -24.00 15.65
N MET A 80 10.22 -24.50 14.42
CA MET A 80 10.68 -25.81 13.93
C MET A 80 12.00 -25.73 13.16
N ILE A 81 12.56 -24.53 13.00
CA ILE A 81 13.79 -24.26 12.26
C ILE A 81 14.87 -23.83 13.23
N LYS A 82 15.99 -24.54 13.22
CA LYS A 82 17.21 -24.10 13.91
C LYS A 82 18.25 -23.67 12.89
N VAL A 83 18.69 -22.42 13.02
CA VAL A 83 19.77 -21.83 12.24
C VAL A 83 21.10 -22.28 12.84
N LEU A 84 22.00 -22.76 12.00
CA LEU A 84 23.33 -23.27 12.38
C LEU A 84 24.40 -22.46 11.64
N SER A 85 25.46 -22.07 12.35
CA SER A 85 26.66 -21.55 11.72
C SER A 85 27.46 -22.68 11.05
N ILE A 86 28.10 -22.37 9.92
CA ILE A 86 28.89 -23.36 9.18
C ILE A 86 30.25 -23.51 9.86
N LYS A 87 30.49 -24.69 10.45
CA LYS A 87 31.71 -24.99 11.20
C LYS A 87 32.96 -25.19 10.33
N ARG A 88 32.81 -25.60 9.07
CA ARG A 88 33.95 -25.88 8.17
C ARG A 88 33.58 -25.61 6.72
N ARG A 89 34.45 -24.91 5.99
CA ARG A 89 34.37 -24.71 4.54
C ARG A 89 35.49 -25.52 3.87
N ARG A 90 35.18 -26.28 2.82
CA ARG A 90 36.19 -26.92 1.95
C ARG A 90 36.30 -26.10 0.66
N PRO A 91 37.35 -25.28 0.47
CA PRO A 91 37.48 -24.50 -0.76
C PRO A 91 37.83 -25.42 -1.95
N ARG A 92 36.92 -25.54 -2.93
CA ARG A 92 37.12 -26.25 -4.21
C ARG A 92 37.46 -25.37 -5.45
N ARG A 93 37.59 -24.03 -5.32
CA ARG A 93 37.61 -22.95 -6.35
C ARG A 93 38.04 -21.60 -5.71
N LYS A 94 38.56 -20.63 -6.50
CA LYS A 94 38.90 -19.25 -6.06
C LYS A 94 37.67 -18.50 -5.51
N GLU A 95 37.88 -17.59 -4.54
CA GLU A 95 36.85 -17.02 -3.67
C GLU A 95 35.87 -16.05 -4.36
N GLU A 96 36.32 -15.30 -5.36
CA GLU A 96 35.62 -14.14 -5.94
C GLU A 96 34.29 -14.44 -6.65
N LYS A 97 34.01 -15.70 -7.01
CA LYS A 97 32.79 -16.10 -7.76
C LYS A 97 31.79 -16.92 -6.95
N ARG A 98 31.85 -16.91 -5.62
CA ARG A 98 31.06 -17.82 -4.79
C ARG A 98 29.94 -17.10 -4.05
N PHE A 99 28.70 -17.49 -4.36
CA PHE A 99 27.59 -17.39 -3.41
C PHE A 99 27.83 -18.39 -2.26
N LEU A 100 28.66 -17.98 -1.30
CA LEU A 100 28.91 -18.76 -0.10
C LEU A 100 27.59 -18.83 0.69
N ARG A 101 27.16 -20.05 1.04
CA ARG A 101 26.15 -20.20 2.08
C ARG A 101 26.84 -19.89 3.39
N ASP A 102 26.32 -18.94 4.15
CA ASP A 102 26.87 -18.60 5.47
C ASP A 102 26.20 -19.38 6.60
N HIS A 103 25.00 -19.88 6.35
CA HIS A 103 24.18 -20.59 7.33
C HIS A 103 23.71 -21.94 6.81
N SER A 104 23.60 -22.89 7.74
CA SER A 104 22.92 -24.17 7.55
C SER A 104 21.64 -24.19 8.38
N PHE A 105 20.72 -25.09 8.06
CA PHE A 105 19.44 -25.21 8.75
C PHE A 105 19.14 -26.65 9.09
N SER A 106 18.69 -26.88 10.32
CA SER A 106 18.12 -28.15 10.79
C SER A 106 16.64 -27.98 11.12
N TYR A 107 15.86 -29.03 10.88
CA TYR A 107 14.41 -29.04 11.07
C TYR A 107 14.00 -30.07 12.10
N TYR A 108 12.99 -29.76 12.88
CA TYR A 108 12.38 -30.68 13.82
C TYR A 108 10.90 -30.37 13.96
N ILE A 109 10.09 -31.40 14.24
CA ILE A 109 8.71 -31.23 14.68
C ILE A 109 8.62 -31.53 16.17
N LYS A 110 7.65 -30.90 16.85
CA LYS A 110 7.38 -31.14 18.27
C LYS A 110 6.15 -32.03 18.37
N VAL A 111 6.30 -33.17 19.02
CA VAL A 111 5.28 -34.19 19.09
C VAL A 111 5.08 -34.59 20.54
N ALA A 112 3.83 -34.70 20.99
CA ALA A 112 3.52 -35.19 22.33
C ALA A 112 3.47 -36.72 22.30
N ARG A 113 4.35 -37.37 23.09
CA ARG A 113 4.36 -38.83 23.28
C ARG A 113 4.24 -39.10 24.78
N GLY A 114 3.07 -39.56 25.21
CA GLY A 114 2.72 -39.61 26.62
C GLY A 114 2.78 -38.22 27.25
N ASN A 115 3.44 -38.09 28.40
CA ASN A 115 3.56 -36.81 29.13
C ASN A 115 4.69 -35.90 28.62
N ASN A 116 5.45 -36.31 27.60
CA ASN A 116 6.64 -35.59 27.14
C ASN A 116 6.48 -35.00 25.74
N ILE A 117 7.06 -33.82 25.54
CA ILE A 117 7.18 -33.19 24.21
C ILE A 117 8.53 -33.58 23.60
N VAL A 118 8.49 -34.43 22.59
CA VAL A 118 9.67 -34.92 21.88
C VAL A 118 9.93 -34.07 20.64
N ARG A 119 11.19 -33.72 20.39
CA ARG A 119 11.62 -33.07 19.13
C ARG A 119 12.12 -34.12 18.16
N VAL A 120 11.33 -34.42 17.13
CA VAL A 120 11.69 -35.39 16.11
C VAL A 120 12.41 -34.66 14.96
N PRO A 121 13.67 -35.02 14.62
CA PRO A 121 14.39 -34.39 13.52
C PRO A 121 13.77 -34.80 12.18
N VAL A 122 13.55 -33.83 11.30
CA VAL A 122 12.93 -34.07 10.00
C VAL A 122 13.70 -33.38 8.87
N CYS A 123 13.38 -33.75 7.62
CA CYS A 123 13.87 -33.02 6.45
C CYS A 123 12.93 -31.84 6.10
N ILE A 124 13.41 -30.90 5.29
CA ILE A 124 12.55 -29.80 4.82
C ILE A 124 11.33 -30.33 4.06
N ASN A 125 11.48 -31.36 3.23
CA ASN A 125 10.38 -31.91 2.44
C ASN A 125 9.26 -32.49 3.32
N ALA A 126 9.61 -33.01 4.50
CA ALA A 126 8.62 -33.45 5.47
C ALA A 126 7.79 -32.27 5.98
N ILE A 127 8.42 -31.15 6.35
CA ILE A 127 7.69 -29.94 6.77
C ILE A 127 6.81 -29.42 5.63
N LEU A 128 7.32 -29.38 4.39
CA LEU A 128 6.53 -28.92 3.24
C LEU A 128 5.28 -29.80 3.03
N SER A 129 5.45 -31.11 3.16
CA SER A 129 4.39 -32.09 2.99
C SER A 129 3.38 -32.07 4.14
N ILE A 130 3.83 -32.16 5.40
CA ILE A 130 2.97 -32.19 6.59
C ILE A 130 2.07 -30.95 6.66
N PHE A 131 2.61 -29.77 6.38
CA PHE A 131 1.85 -28.52 6.46
C PHE A 131 1.25 -28.06 5.12
N GLY A 132 1.44 -28.81 4.02
CA GLY A 132 0.92 -28.44 2.71
C GLY A 132 1.37 -27.04 2.25
N ILE A 133 2.65 -26.70 2.45
CA ILE A 133 3.21 -25.37 2.16
C ILE A 133 4.28 -25.43 1.07
N GLY A 134 4.37 -24.36 0.27
CA GLY A 134 5.41 -24.20 -0.74
C GLY A 134 6.79 -23.86 -0.14
N LYS A 135 7.84 -24.32 -0.82
CA LYS A 135 9.26 -24.10 -0.44
C LYS A 135 9.60 -22.63 -0.20
N SER A 136 9.08 -21.73 -1.04
CA SER A 136 9.32 -20.28 -0.96
C SER A 136 8.90 -19.68 0.38
N ARG A 137 7.87 -20.24 1.05
CA ARG A 137 7.43 -19.77 2.37
C ARG A 137 8.51 -20.03 3.42
N ILE A 138 9.10 -21.23 3.42
CA ILE A 138 10.19 -21.60 4.33
C ILE A 138 11.47 -20.81 4.00
N GLU A 139 11.78 -20.60 2.72
CA GLU A 139 12.95 -19.79 2.31
C GLU A 139 12.86 -18.35 2.79
N ARG A 140 11.68 -17.73 2.71
CA ARG A 140 11.44 -16.39 3.28
C ARG A 140 11.64 -16.38 4.80
N ILE A 141 11.14 -17.39 5.52
CA ILE A 141 11.32 -17.50 6.97
C ILE A 141 12.81 -17.66 7.31
N ARG A 142 13.53 -18.54 6.62
CA ARG A 142 15.00 -18.70 6.77
C ARG A 142 15.75 -17.38 6.61
N GLY A 143 15.43 -16.62 5.56
CA GLY A 143 16.07 -15.33 5.29
C GLY A 143 15.83 -14.31 6.41
N SER A 144 14.62 -14.29 6.99
CA SER A 144 14.32 -13.43 8.14
C SER A 144 15.05 -13.88 9.40
N LEU A 145 15.03 -15.19 9.70
CA LEU A 145 15.71 -15.74 10.89
C LEU A 145 17.22 -15.49 10.87
N VAL A 146 17.85 -15.53 9.70
CA VAL A 146 19.27 -15.18 9.56
C VAL A 146 19.53 -13.69 9.82
N LYS A 147 18.64 -12.80 9.35
CA LYS A 147 18.85 -11.35 9.44
C LYS A 147 18.49 -10.76 10.80
N THR A 148 17.36 -11.18 11.37
CA THR A 148 16.77 -10.55 12.56
C THR A 148 16.51 -11.54 13.70
N GLY A 149 16.65 -12.86 13.46
CA GLY A 149 16.29 -13.89 14.44
C GLY A 149 14.78 -14.10 14.62
N VAL A 150 13.95 -13.30 13.94
CA VAL A 150 12.48 -13.29 14.11
C VAL A 150 11.79 -13.65 12.80
N PRO A 151 10.65 -14.37 12.82
CA PRO A 151 9.85 -14.64 11.63
C PRO A 151 9.38 -13.34 10.94
N PRO A 152 9.24 -13.36 9.60
CA PRO A 152 8.85 -12.20 8.83
C PRO A 152 7.36 -11.88 9.04
N LEU A 153 7.05 -10.63 9.35
CA LEU A 153 5.66 -10.14 9.41
C LEU A 153 5.03 -10.03 8.02
N ASN A 154 3.71 -10.19 7.95
CA ASN A 154 2.96 -10.03 6.73
C ASN A 154 2.90 -8.55 6.30
N GLN A 155 3.51 -8.25 5.15
CA GLN A 155 3.57 -6.92 4.54
C GLN A 155 2.58 -6.75 3.38
N GLN A 156 1.67 -7.72 3.17
CA GLN A 156 0.69 -7.63 2.09
C GLN A 156 -0.20 -6.39 2.24
N GLY A 157 -0.36 -5.62 1.17
CA GLY A 157 -1.16 -4.39 1.15
C GLY A 157 -0.49 -3.17 1.81
N LYS A 158 0.75 -3.31 2.31
CA LYS A 158 1.53 -2.22 2.92
C LYS A 158 2.59 -1.65 1.97
N HIS A 159 2.28 -1.59 0.67
CA HIS A 159 3.22 -1.01 -0.31
C HIS A 159 3.09 0.52 -0.33
N THR A 160 4.20 1.23 -0.39
CA THR A 160 4.22 2.70 -0.55
C THR A 160 4.30 3.13 -2.03
N ASN A 161 4.40 2.18 -2.95
CA ASN A 161 4.63 2.45 -4.38
C ASN A 161 3.47 3.18 -5.09
N ARG A 162 2.31 3.27 -4.46
CA ARG A 162 1.14 3.98 -4.98
C ARG A 162 0.53 4.80 -3.85
N PRO A 163 1.15 5.94 -3.48
CA PRO A 163 0.60 6.80 -2.45
C PRO A 163 -0.80 7.26 -2.88
N LEU A 164 -1.74 7.20 -1.94
CA LEU A 164 -3.13 7.60 -2.20
C LEU A 164 -3.31 9.12 -2.20
N ALA A 165 -2.29 9.88 -1.78
CA ALA A 165 -2.30 11.33 -1.64
C ALA A 165 -1.09 11.93 -2.36
N PHE A 166 -1.25 13.13 -2.90
CA PHE A 166 -0.11 13.93 -3.32
C PHE A 166 0.73 14.31 -2.10
N SER A 167 2.03 14.48 -2.30
CA SER A 167 2.86 15.15 -1.31
C SER A 167 2.35 16.57 -1.07
N GLU A 168 2.44 17.04 0.17
CA GLU A 168 2.01 18.38 0.59
C GLU A 168 2.58 19.48 -0.31
N ASN A 169 3.85 19.36 -0.72
CA ASN A 169 4.51 20.28 -1.66
C ASN A 169 3.77 20.44 -3.00
N ILE A 170 3.24 19.34 -3.55
CA ILE A 170 2.50 19.36 -4.81
C ILE A 170 1.16 20.05 -4.60
N VAL A 171 0.46 19.74 -3.50
CA VAL A 171 -0.81 20.39 -3.15
C VAL A 171 -0.62 21.90 -2.99
N ASN A 172 0.42 22.32 -2.27
CA ASN A 172 0.74 23.73 -2.06
C ASN A 172 1.09 24.42 -3.38
N SER A 173 1.87 23.78 -4.26
CA SER A 173 2.18 24.35 -5.58
C SER A 173 0.94 24.59 -6.45
N ILE A 174 -0.07 23.72 -6.37
CA ILE A 174 -1.37 23.91 -7.04
C ILE A 174 -2.14 25.07 -6.41
N ILE A 175 -2.18 25.14 -5.08
CA ILE A 175 -2.83 26.23 -4.32
C ILE A 175 -2.21 27.58 -4.68
N ASP A 176 -0.88 27.67 -4.68
CA ASP A 176 -0.14 28.90 -4.99
C ASP A 176 -0.34 29.31 -6.44
N HIS A 177 -0.38 28.34 -7.36
CA HIS A 177 -0.72 28.60 -8.76
C HIS A 177 -2.13 29.19 -8.89
N ILE A 178 -3.14 28.61 -8.23
CA ILE A 178 -4.52 29.12 -8.27
C ILE A 178 -4.61 30.53 -7.64
N LYS A 179 -3.89 30.78 -6.54
CA LYS A 179 -3.84 32.10 -5.89
C LYS A 179 -3.15 33.17 -6.73
N SER A 180 -2.26 32.79 -7.66
CA SER A 180 -1.55 33.75 -8.51
C SER A 180 -2.47 34.48 -9.51
N PHE A 181 -3.66 33.94 -9.78
CA PHE A 181 -4.63 34.58 -10.67
C PHE A 181 -5.35 35.73 -9.95
N LYS A 182 -5.26 36.93 -10.54
CA LYS A 182 -6.00 38.11 -10.06
C LYS A 182 -7.47 37.98 -10.46
N GLY A 183 -8.36 37.99 -9.47
CA GLY A 183 -9.80 38.11 -9.70
C GLY A 183 -10.39 39.26 -8.90
N ARG A 184 -11.58 39.69 -9.31
CA ARG A 184 -12.31 40.80 -8.69
C ARG A 184 -13.46 40.24 -7.86
N GLN A 185 -13.70 40.83 -6.70
CA GLN A 185 -14.87 40.53 -5.89
C GLN A 185 -16.05 41.35 -6.40
N SER A 186 -17.25 40.78 -6.40
CA SER A 186 -18.45 41.55 -6.75
C SER A 186 -18.72 42.60 -5.68
N HIS A 187 -18.81 43.86 -6.09
CA HIS A 187 -19.09 45.00 -5.22
C HIS A 187 -20.43 44.87 -4.46
N TYR A 188 -21.40 44.15 -5.05
CA TYR A 188 -22.73 43.92 -4.48
C TYR A 188 -22.86 42.64 -3.65
N ALA A 189 -21.77 41.89 -3.44
CA ALA A 189 -21.86 40.71 -2.58
C ALA A 189 -22.16 41.19 -1.15
N LEU A 190 -23.26 40.69 -0.58
CA LEU A 190 -23.50 40.75 0.86
C LEU A 190 -22.27 40.18 1.58
N HIS A 191 -21.92 40.77 2.72
CA HIS A 191 -20.70 40.54 3.52
C HIS A 191 -20.33 39.04 3.72
N GLU A 192 -21.32 38.16 3.65
CA GLU A 192 -21.23 36.72 3.89
C GLU A 192 -20.71 35.88 2.70
N THR A 193 -20.72 36.40 1.46
CA THR A 193 -20.27 35.64 0.27
C THR A 193 -19.16 36.36 -0.49
N ARG A 194 -17.95 36.41 0.08
CA ARG A 194 -16.74 36.94 -0.60
C ARG A 194 -16.27 36.01 -1.71
N LYS A 195 -17.08 35.85 -2.75
CA LYS A 195 -16.78 35.06 -3.94
C LYS A 195 -15.85 35.84 -4.86
N LEU A 196 -14.81 35.19 -5.36
CA LEU A 196 -13.84 35.80 -6.26
C LEU A 196 -14.16 35.42 -7.71
N TYR A 197 -14.25 36.41 -8.59
CA TYR A 197 -14.58 36.22 -10.00
C TYR A 197 -13.33 36.41 -10.86
N LEU A 198 -13.01 35.38 -11.63
CA LEU A 198 -11.96 35.39 -12.67
C LEU A 198 -12.59 35.79 -14.02
N PRO A 199 -11.81 36.38 -14.95
CA PRO A 199 -12.30 36.77 -16.27
C PRO A 199 -12.86 35.57 -17.06
N GLU A 200 -13.81 35.83 -17.96
CA GLU A 200 -14.52 34.82 -18.77
C GLU A 200 -13.59 34.03 -19.69
N ASP A 201 -12.48 34.64 -20.12
CA ASP A 201 -11.49 34.00 -20.97
C ASP A 201 -10.72 32.89 -20.26
N LEU A 202 -10.67 32.94 -18.93
CA LEU A 202 -10.05 31.92 -18.10
C LEU A 202 -11.07 30.80 -17.81
N ASN A 203 -10.61 29.57 -17.94
CA ASN A 203 -11.38 28.41 -17.52
C ASN A 203 -10.44 27.43 -16.82
N LEU A 204 -11.03 26.48 -16.10
CA LEU A 204 -10.26 25.50 -15.33
C LEU A 204 -9.28 24.68 -16.20
N SER A 205 -9.65 24.37 -17.45
CA SER A 205 -8.76 23.65 -18.38
C SER A 205 -7.54 24.49 -18.76
N LYS A 206 -7.73 25.77 -19.05
CA LYS A 206 -6.65 26.72 -19.37
C LYS A 206 -5.73 26.91 -18.17
N MET A 207 -6.29 27.12 -16.98
CA MET A 207 -5.50 27.20 -15.75
C MET A 207 -4.69 25.93 -15.50
N TYR A 208 -5.27 24.75 -15.71
CA TYR A 208 -4.55 23.49 -15.58
C TYR A 208 -3.41 23.34 -16.62
N ASN A 209 -3.64 23.76 -17.86
CA ASN A 209 -2.60 23.73 -18.90
C ASN A 209 -1.44 24.66 -18.53
N MET A 210 -1.73 25.89 -18.06
CA MET A 210 -0.72 26.83 -17.55
C MET A 210 0.07 26.24 -16.37
N TYR A 211 -0.61 25.54 -15.46
CA TYR A 211 0.05 24.84 -14.36
C TYR A 211 1.00 23.75 -14.86
N LYS A 212 0.56 22.94 -15.83
CA LYS A 212 1.34 21.85 -16.41
C LYS A 212 2.58 22.36 -17.14
N GLU A 213 2.47 23.48 -17.84
CA GLU A 213 3.58 24.17 -18.50
C GLU A 213 4.58 24.73 -17.48
N ARG A 214 4.09 25.33 -16.39
CA ARG A 214 4.93 25.92 -15.34
C ARG A 214 5.62 24.87 -14.46
N PHE A 215 4.97 23.73 -14.23
CA PHE A 215 5.45 22.66 -13.36
C PHE A 215 5.42 21.29 -14.07
N PRO A 216 6.24 21.08 -15.12
CA PRO A 216 6.23 19.85 -15.91
C PRO A 216 6.65 18.60 -15.11
N GLN A 217 7.40 18.81 -14.02
CA GLN A 217 7.85 17.76 -13.12
C GLN A 217 6.72 17.20 -12.24
N ASN A 218 5.67 18.01 -12.01
CA ASN A 218 4.55 17.64 -11.14
C ASN A 218 3.54 16.80 -11.93
N LYS A 219 3.51 15.49 -11.68
CA LYS A 219 2.56 14.55 -12.31
C LYS A 219 1.16 14.68 -11.71
N VAL A 220 0.47 15.76 -12.06
CA VAL A 220 -0.89 16.07 -11.63
C VAL A 220 -1.82 15.97 -12.82
N CYS A 221 -2.95 15.29 -12.68
CA CYS A 221 -3.99 15.28 -13.70
C CYS A 221 -5.08 16.35 -13.44
N ARG A 222 -5.82 16.69 -14.50
CA ARG A 222 -6.83 17.75 -14.50
C ARG A 222 -7.89 17.57 -13.41
N GLU A 223 -8.36 16.35 -13.18
CA GLU A 223 -9.37 16.06 -12.15
C GLU A 223 -8.85 16.35 -10.75
N SER A 224 -7.57 16.09 -10.49
CA SER A 224 -6.95 16.41 -9.20
C SER A 224 -6.86 17.92 -8.98
N TYR A 225 -6.42 18.65 -10.01
CA TYR A 225 -6.41 20.11 -10.00
C TYR A 225 -7.82 20.68 -9.79
N ARG A 226 -8.84 20.10 -10.45
CA ARG A 226 -10.26 20.44 -10.29
C ARG A 226 -10.76 20.25 -8.87
N LYS A 227 -10.43 19.12 -8.23
CA LYS A 227 -10.86 18.85 -6.86
C LYS A 227 -10.31 19.88 -5.89
N ILE A 228 -9.00 20.15 -5.97
CA ILE A 228 -8.36 21.17 -5.12
C ILE A 228 -9.00 22.55 -5.36
N PHE A 229 -9.23 22.91 -6.62
CA PHE A 229 -9.94 24.15 -6.97
C PHE A 229 -11.34 24.22 -6.33
N ALA A 230 -12.14 23.17 -6.45
CA ALA A 230 -13.53 23.16 -5.95
C ALA A 230 -13.63 23.08 -4.41
N GLU A 231 -12.73 22.36 -3.74
CA GLU A 231 -12.77 22.15 -2.29
C GLU A 231 -12.10 23.28 -1.51
N LYS A 232 -11.02 23.89 -2.05
CA LYS A 232 -10.23 24.90 -1.33
C LYS A 232 -10.55 26.34 -1.72
N PHE A 233 -11.24 26.57 -2.84
CA PHE A 233 -11.48 27.92 -3.36
C PHE A 233 -12.95 28.18 -3.70
N ASN A 234 -13.45 29.35 -3.28
CA ASN A 234 -14.76 29.85 -3.68
C ASN A 234 -14.63 30.83 -4.86
N ILE A 235 -14.22 30.30 -6.02
CA ILE A 235 -13.95 31.07 -7.25
C ILE A 235 -14.98 30.73 -8.33
N SER A 236 -15.37 31.70 -9.14
CA SER A 236 -16.12 31.44 -10.38
C SER A 236 -15.55 32.20 -11.57
N PHE A 237 -15.86 31.70 -12.75
CA PHE A 237 -15.47 32.32 -14.01
C PHE A 237 -16.61 33.20 -14.50
N GLY A 238 -16.26 34.38 -14.99
CA GLY A 238 -17.18 35.36 -15.51
C GLY A 238 -17.86 36.20 -14.44
N TYR A 239 -18.20 37.43 -14.82
CA TYR A 239 -18.82 38.37 -13.90
C TYR A 239 -20.33 38.20 -13.93
N PRO A 240 -21.01 38.30 -12.77
CA PRO A 240 -22.46 38.29 -12.75
C PRO A 240 -22.97 39.50 -13.55
N ARG A 241 -23.77 39.22 -14.59
CA ARG A 241 -24.50 40.24 -15.35
C ARG A 241 -25.64 40.76 -14.46
N LYS A 242 -25.34 41.68 -13.55
CA LYS A 242 -26.30 42.38 -12.71
C LYS A 242 -26.03 43.89 -12.79
N ASP A 243 -27.12 44.66 -12.69
CA ASP A 243 -27.19 46.08 -12.99
C ASP A 243 -26.15 46.92 -12.24
N THR A 244 -25.65 47.92 -12.96
CA THR A 244 -24.71 48.92 -12.46
C THR A 244 -25.27 49.64 -11.23
N CYS A 245 -24.38 50.06 -10.34
CA CYS A 245 -24.74 50.71 -9.09
C CYS A 245 -24.97 52.17 -9.41
N SER A 246 -25.84 52.84 -8.68
CA SER A 246 -26.05 54.28 -8.85
C SER A 246 -24.76 55.09 -8.75
N THR A 247 -23.76 54.61 -8.00
CA THR A 247 -22.39 55.16 -7.97
C THR A 247 -21.57 54.85 -9.22
N CYS A 248 -21.71 53.65 -9.79
CA CYS A 248 -21.05 53.18 -11.00
C CYS A 248 -21.56 53.96 -12.22
N ASP A 249 -22.88 54.19 -12.28
CA ASP A 249 -23.52 55.00 -13.33
C ASP A 249 -23.04 56.44 -13.28
N LYS A 250 -22.95 57.03 -12.08
CA LYS A 250 -22.38 58.37 -11.88
C LYS A 250 -20.94 58.46 -12.36
N LEU A 251 -20.11 57.46 -12.07
CA LEU A 251 -18.71 57.43 -12.50
C LEU A 251 -18.57 57.25 -14.02
N ASN A 252 -19.41 56.41 -14.64
CA ASN A 252 -19.44 56.26 -16.10
C ASN A 252 -19.82 57.59 -16.78
N ILE A 253 -20.85 58.29 -16.28
CA ILE A 253 -21.24 59.61 -16.78
C ILE A 253 -20.08 60.62 -16.64
N ILE A 254 -19.33 60.59 -15.54
CA ILE A 254 -18.18 61.48 -15.35
C ILE A 254 -17.06 61.16 -16.35
N LEU A 255 -16.77 59.88 -16.61
CA LEU A 255 -15.74 59.46 -17.57
C LEU A 255 -16.11 59.83 -19.01
N GLU A 256 -17.35 59.61 -19.42
CA GLU A 256 -17.83 59.97 -20.77
C GLU A 256 -17.78 61.49 -21.03
N ASN A 257 -17.99 62.29 -19.99
CA ASN A 257 -17.88 63.76 -20.07
C ASN A 257 -16.43 64.27 -20.09
N GLN A 258 -15.45 63.45 -19.71
CA GLN A 258 -14.03 63.82 -19.78
C GLN A 258 -13.41 63.53 -21.14
N ASP A 259 -13.92 62.53 -21.87
CA ASP A 259 -13.47 62.20 -23.23
C ASP A 259 -14.05 63.13 -24.32
N THR A 260 -15.00 63.99 -23.94
CA THR A 260 -15.70 64.92 -24.83
C THR A 260 -15.29 66.39 -24.65
N ALA A 261 -14.28 66.67 -23.82
CA ALA A 261 -13.68 67.99 -23.60
C ALA A 261 -12.22 68.03 -24.09
#